data_AF-A0A1Q3JQB6-F1
#
_entry.id   AF-A0A1Q3JQB6-F1
#
_cell.length_a   1.000
_cell.length_b   1.000
_cell.length_c   1.000
_cell.angle_alpha   90.00
_cell.angle_beta   90.00
_cell.angle_gamma   90.00
#
_symmetry.space_group_name_H-M   'P 1'
#
loop_
_entity.id
_entity.type
_entity.pdbx_description
1 polymer ?
#
loop_
_entity_poly.entity_id
_entity_poly.type
_entity_poly.pdbx_seq_one_letter_code
_entity_poly.pdbx_strand_id
1 'polypeptide(L)'
;MIMTDIFKPAVKAEKPLFDGPDWNFDLIRDVYDAIAEVGLGEMGLDIYRNQIEVITAEQMLDAYSSIGMPVMYRHWSFGKRFAHDEMYYRKGARSLAFEIVINSDPCINYIMEENSMTMQCLVLAHAAMGHNHFFKNNYLFKQWTQADAILEYLAFAKKFVADCEERFGVSAVEAVIDAAHALMNQGVSRNAAPRRRFDPAKARQREIKRREYEIEIYNELWRTLPQSKPEAKAEEVVIDPTPPIVPEENLLYFLEKYSPKLPAWKREILRIVRVLSTYFYPQRQTKVMNEGCATFVHYEIMNRLYEKGLVTDGSMLEFMHMHSAVVYQPGFSDRGFGGFNPYALGFAMMRDIKRICLDPTDEDRKWFPDFAGNGQPMETLKDAWANFRDESFIHQFLSPKVIRDFRLFHIRNKSEDHAVRVEAI
;
A
#
# COMPACT_ATOMS: atom_id res chain seq x y z
N MET A 1 17.73 -32.34 13.31
CA MET A 1 18.80 -31.33 13.40
C MET A 1 18.07 -29.99 13.41
N ILE A 2 18.15 -29.26 14.53
CA ILE A 2 17.31 -28.08 14.82
C ILE A 2 17.61 -27.01 13.77
N MET A 3 16.59 -26.57 13.03
CA MET A 3 16.71 -25.45 12.08
C MET A 3 17.30 -24.26 12.83
N THR A 4 18.46 -23.77 12.38
CA THR A 4 19.02 -22.50 12.83
C THR A 4 18.06 -21.41 12.40
N ASP A 5 17.18 -21.03 13.33
CA ASP A 5 16.09 -20.11 13.10
C ASP A 5 16.59 -18.65 13.09
N ILE A 6 15.75 -17.72 12.62
CA ILE A 6 16.00 -16.28 12.74
C ILE A 6 15.98 -15.81 14.20
N PHE A 7 15.47 -16.65 15.09
CA PHE A 7 15.29 -16.35 16.50
C PHE A 7 16.33 -17.05 17.37
N LYS A 8 16.67 -16.39 18.49
CA LYS A 8 17.40 -17.04 19.59
C LYS A 8 16.47 -18.04 20.31
N PRO A 9 16.99 -18.99 21.10
CA PRO A 9 16.14 -19.88 21.89
C PRO A 9 15.13 -19.11 22.75
N ALA A 10 13.84 -19.49 22.69
CA ALA A 10 12.78 -18.85 23.46
C ALA A 10 12.82 -19.24 24.94
N VAL A 11 12.54 -18.27 25.82
CA VAL A 11 12.13 -18.55 27.20
C VAL A 11 10.61 -18.68 27.20
N LYS A 12 10.09 -19.81 27.68
CA LYS A 12 8.65 -20.03 27.77
C LYS A 12 8.04 -19.21 28.91
N ALA A 13 6.97 -18.50 28.60
CA ALA A 13 6.12 -17.82 29.57
C ALA A 13 5.38 -18.84 30.45
N GLU A 14 5.06 -18.43 31.68
CA GLU A 14 4.30 -19.27 32.62
C GLU A 14 2.81 -19.37 32.25
N LYS A 15 2.26 -18.37 31.54
CA LYS A 15 0.86 -18.31 31.12
C LYS A 15 0.73 -17.66 29.74
N PRO A 16 -0.25 -18.09 28.93
CA PRO A 16 -0.57 -17.43 27.66
C PRO A 16 -1.15 -16.03 27.89
N LEU A 17 -1.07 -15.17 26.88
CA LEU A 17 -1.67 -13.84 26.89
C LEU A 17 -3.20 -13.92 26.87
N PHE A 18 -3.75 -14.90 26.15
CA PHE A 18 -5.19 -15.14 26.03
C PHE A 18 -5.49 -16.61 25.79
N ASP A 19 -6.69 -17.06 26.17
CA ASP A 19 -7.16 -18.45 26.07
C ASP A 19 -8.60 -18.54 25.50
N GLY A 20 -9.05 -17.48 24.81
CA GLY A 20 -10.40 -17.40 24.26
C GLY A 20 -10.52 -16.39 23.13
N PRO A 21 -11.69 -16.33 22.47
CA PRO A 21 -11.92 -15.44 21.34
C PRO A 21 -12.19 -13.99 21.76
N ASP A 22 -12.59 -13.75 23.01
CA ASP A 22 -12.94 -12.43 23.51
C ASP A 22 -11.71 -11.52 23.62
N TRP A 23 -11.91 -10.24 23.31
CA TRP A 23 -10.86 -9.23 23.38
C TRP A 23 -11.33 -7.96 24.09
N ASN A 24 -10.38 -7.17 24.58
CA ASN A 24 -10.62 -5.82 25.08
C ASN A 24 -9.41 -4.93 24.73
N PHE A 25 -9.52 -3.60 24.92
CA PHE A 25 -8.47 -2.67 24.54
C PHE A 25 -7.14 -2.89 25.27
N ASP A 26 -7.16 -3.30 26.53
CA ASP A 26 -5.94 -3.59 27.29
C ASP A 26 -5.25 -4.84 26.75
N LEU A 27 -6.02 -5.90 26.44
CA LEU A 27 -5.48 -7.12 25.86
C LEU A 27 -4.92 -6.90 24.45
N ILE A 28 -5.57 -6.05 23.63
CA ILE A 28 -5.03 -5.64 22.33
C ILE A 28 -3.67 -4.96 22.50
N ARG A 29 -3.53 -4.08 23.48
CA ARG A 29 -2.26 -3.41 23.78
C ARG A 29 -1.19 -4.40 24.22
N ASP A 30 -1.52 -5.31 25.13
CA ASP A 30 -0.57 -6.31 25.64
C ASP A 30 -0.11 -7.27 24.51
N VAL A 31 -1.03 -7.67 23.64
CA VAL A 31 -0.71 -8.48 22.44
C VAL A 31 0.13 -7.68 21.45
N TYR A 32 -0.18 -6.41 21.20
CA TYR A 32 0.63 -5.55 20.36
C TYR A 32 2.07 -5.42 20.90
N ASP A 33 2.24 -5.26 22.21
CA ASP A 33 3.56 -5.14 22.83
C ASP A 33 4.38 -6.44 22.65
N ALA A 34 3.74 -7.61 22.81
CA ALA A 34 4.38 -8.89 22.55
C ALA A 34 4.76 -9.08 21.06
N ILE A 35 3.87 -8.68 20.15
CA ILE A 35 4.15 -8.66 18.70
C ILE A 35 5.32 -7.71 18.39
N ALA A 36 5.36 -6.54 19.03
CA ALA A 36 6.40 -5.53 18.84
C ALA A 36 7.76 -5.99 19.38
N GLU A 37 7.79 -6.72 20.49
CA GLU A 37 9.02 -7.35 21.00
C GLU A 37 9.63 -8.29 19.96
N VAL A 38 8.80 -9.13 19.32
CA VAL A 38 9.28 -10.04 18.27
C VAL A 38 9.66 -9.28 17.00
N GLY A 39 8.77 -8.44 16.48
CA GLY A 39 8.96 -7.73 15.22
C GLY A 39 10.09 -6.71 15.25
N LEU A 40 10.12 -5.83 16.25
CA LEU A 40 11.12 -4.77 16.37
C LEU A 40 12.39 -5.27 17.05
N GLY A 41 12.25 -6.09 18.10
CA GLY A 41 13.37 -6.57 18.90
C GLY A 41 14.11 -7.73 18.25
N GLU A 42 13.42 -8.82 17.93
CA GLU A 42 14.07 -10.04 17.42
C GLU A 42 14.29 -10.02 15.90
N MET A 43 13.30 -9.58 15.12
CA MET A 43 13.41 -9.52 13.66
C MET A 43 14.09 -8.23 13.17
N GLY A 44 14.13 -7.19 13.99
CA GLY A 44 14.74 -5.89 13.66
C GLY A 44 14.00 -5.14 12.55
N LEU A 45 12.67 -5.21 12.53
CA LEU A 45 11.85 -4.46 11.58
C LEU A 45 11.87 -2.96 11.94
N ASP A 46 11.90 -2.11 10.91
CA ASP A 46 11.76 -0.66 11.06
C ASP A 46 10.37 -0.21 10.58
N ILE A 47 9.57 0.44 11.44
CA ILE A 47 8.16 0.79 11.19
C ILE A 47 7.85 2.25 11.53
N TYR A 48 6.79 2.81 10.96
CA TYR A 48 6.19 4.06 11.44
C TYR A 48 5.46 3.80 12.76
N ARG A 49 5.20 4.86 13.52
CA ARG A 49 4.39 4.73 14.73
C ARG A 49 3.01 4.23 14.36
N ASN A 50 2.53 3.17 15.02
CA ASN A 50 1.19 2.65 14.78
C ASN A 50 0.12 3.48 15.50
N GLN A 51 -0.99 3.69 14.81
CA GLN A 51 -2.28 4.11 15.34
C GLN A 51 -3.28 3.00 15.03
N ILE A 52 -3.76 2.29 16.05
CA ILE A 52 -4.68 1.17 15.90
C ILE A 52 -6.09 1.70 16.17
N GLU A 53 -7.00 1.49 15.23
CA GLU A 53 -8.41 1.88 15.34
C GLU A 53 -9.30 0.66 15.14
N VAL A 54 -10.15 0.38 16.13
CA VAL A 54 -11.17 -0.66 16.03
C VAL A 54 -12.39 -0.07 15.32
N ILE A 55 -12.84 -0.73 14.26
CA ILE A 55 -13.97 -0.28 13.43
C ILE A 55 -14.99 -1.40 13.24
N THR A 56 -16.24 -1.01 12.98
CA THR A 56 -17.33 -1.93 12.67
C THR A 56 -17.22 -2.45 11.23
N ALA A 57 -17.90 -3.56 10.91
CA ALA A 57 -17.99 -4.05 9.54
C ALA A 57 -18.52 -3.01 8.52
N GLU A 58 -19.45 -2.14 8.93
CA GLU A 58 -19.99 -1.07 8.08
C GLU A 58 -18.93 -0.01 7.77
N GLN A 59 -18.20 0.44 8.79
CA GLN A 59 -17.10 1.38 8.63
C GLN A 59 -16.00 0.80 7.75
N MET A 60 -15.74 -0.51 7.87
CA MET A 60 -14.77 -1.19 7.01
C MET A 60 -15.23 -1.21 5.55
N LEU A 61 -16.50 -1.50 5.28
CA LEU A 61 -17.06 -1.45 3.93
C LEU A 61 -16.97 -0.04 3.33
N ASP A 62 -17.26 1.00 4.12
CA ASP A 62 -17.13 2.40 3.69
C ASP A 62 -15.68 2.74 3.33
N ALA A 63 -14.74 2.36 4.19
CA ALA A 63 -13.31 2.54 3.94
C ALA A 63 -12.85 1.79 2.68
N TYR A 64 -13.28 0.54 2.45
CA TYR A 64 -13.00 -0.23 1.24
C TYR A 64 -13.48 0.45 -0.02
N SER A 65 -14.72 0.95 0.00
CA SER A 65 -15.33 1.63 -1.14
C SER A 65 -14.56 2.90 -1.56
N SER A 66 -13.93 3.55 -0.58
CA SER A 66 -13.11 4.75 -0.69
C SER A 66 -11.62 4.46 -0.94
N ILE A 67 -11.25 3.23 -1.35
CA ILE A 67 -9.86 2.80 -1.61
C ILE A 67 -9.00 2.86 -0.33
N GLY A 68 -9.59 2.59 0.83
CA GLY A 68 -8.93 2.54 2.13
C GLY A 68 -8.53 3.90 2.70
N MET A 69 -8.89 5.02 2.06
CA MET A 69 -8.45 6.36 2.48
C MET A 69 -9.48 7.03 3.39
N PRO A 70 -9.04 7.58 4.54
CA PRO A 70 -9.93 8.32 5.41
C PRO A 70 -10.25 9.66 4.76
N VAL A 71 -11.48 10.14 4.92
CA VAL A 71 -11.85 11.52 4.53
C VAL A 71 -11.70 11.78 3.02
N MET A 72 -12.03 10.80 2.17
CA MET A 72 -12.10 11.00 0.72
C MET A 72 -13.22 11.97 0.31
N TYR A 73 -13.06 12.63 -0.85
CA TYR A 73 -14.16 13.37 -1.48
C TYR A 73 -15.24 12.41 -1.98
N ARG A 74 -16.46 12.93 -2.09
CA ARG A 74 -17.61 12.14 -2.54
C ARG A 74 -17.52 11.89 -4.05
N HIS A 75 -17.84 10.67 -4.45
CA HIS A 75 -17.95 10.29 -5.85
C HIS A 75 -18.87 9.07 -5.99
N TRP A 76 -19.75 9.06 -6.99
CA TRP A 76 -20.73 7.99 -7.19
C TRP A 76 -20.09 6.61 -7.38
N SER A 77 -18.88 6.56 -7.96
CA SER A 77 -18.18 5.28 -8.20
C SER A 77 -17.83 4.55 -6.90
N PHE A 78 -17.60 5.30 -5.81
CA PHE A 78 -17.36 4.71 -4.48
C PHE A 78 -18.66 4.11 -3.92
N GLY A 79 -19.79 4.82 -4.01
CA GLY A 79 -21.09 4.28 -3.61
C GLY A 79 -21.51 3.04 -4.40
N LYS A 80 -21.20 2.99 -5.70
CA LYS A 80 -21.41 1.78 -6.52
C LYS A 80 -20.57 0.59 -6.04
N ARG A 81 -19.31 0.83 -5.66
CA ARG A 81 -18.43 -0.21 -5.10
C ARG A 81 -18.93 -0.67 -3.73
N PHE A 82 -19.35 0.26 -2.87
CA PHE A 82 -19.94 -0.06 -1.58
C PHE A 82 -21.13 -1.00 -1.73
N ALA A 83 -22.12 -0.64 -2.55
CA ALA A 83 -23.32 -1.46 -2.75
C ALA A 83 -23.00 -2.85 -3.33
N HIS A 84 -21.99 -2.93 -4.20
CA HIS A 84 -21.49 -4.19 -4.71
C HIS A 84 -20.88 -5.03 -3.57
N ASP A 85 -19.90 -4.51 -2.85
CA ASP A 85 -19.15 -5.24 -1.84
C ASP A 85 -20.01 -5.62 -0.63
N GLU A 86 -20.92 -4.73 -0.20
CA GLU A 86 -21.92 -5.02 0.82
C GLU A 86 -22.83 -6.19 0.42
N MET A 87 -23.29 -6.23 -0.84
CA MET A 87 -24.14 -7.33 -1.32
C MET A 87 -23.40 -8.68 -1.26
N TYR A 88 -22.12 -8.71 -1.68
CA TYR A 88 -21.33 -9.94 -1.63
C TYR A 88 -21.04 -10.38 -0.18
N TYR A 89 -20.78 -9.42 0.72
CA TYR A 89 -20.58 -9.69 2.13
C TYR A 89 -21.83 -10.25 2.80
N ARG A 90 -22.98 -9.57 2.66
CA ARG A 90 -24.27 -10.04 3.23
C ARG A 90 -24.68 -11.43 2.74
N LYS A 91 -24.30 -11.80 1.52
CA LYS A 91 -24.56 -13.12 0.93
C LYS A 91 -23.55 -14.19 1.36
N GLY A 92 -22.54 -13.85 2.17
CA GLY A 92 -21.43 -14.75 2.54
C GLY A 92 -20.57 -15.19 1.35
N ALA A 93 -20.72 -14.53 0.20
CA ALA A 93 -19.99 -14.87 -1.02
C ALA A 93 -18.57 -14.27 -1.04
N ARG A 94 -18.30 -13.30 -0.16
CA ARG A 94 -16.99 -12.68 0.03
C ARG A 94 -16.81 -12.35 1.51
N SER A 95 -15.74 -12.85 2.12
CA SER A 95 -15.31 -12.40 3.44
C SER A 95 -14.79 -10.96 3.35
N LEU A 96 -15.03 -10.16 4.38
CA LEU A 96 -14.33 -8.88 4.53
C LEU A 96 -12.84 -9.15 4.70
N ALA A 97 -12.01 -8.21 4.27
CA ALA A 97 -10.63 -8.25 4.70
C ALA A 97 -10.57 -8.02 6.21
N PHE A 98 -9.62 -8.63 6.88
CA PHE A 98 -9.53 -8.53 8.34
C PHE A 98 -8.93 -7.20 8.80
N GLU A 99 -8.39 -6.42 7.85
CA GLU A 99 -7.76 -5.12 8.07
C GLU A 99 -7.94 -4.15 6.91
N ILE A 100 -7.59 -2.89 7.20
CA ILE A 100 -7.11 -1.91 6.21
C ILE A 100 -5.89 -1.20 6.81
N VAL A 101 -4.80 -1.10 6.06
CA VAL A 101 -3.61 -0.32 6.44
C VAL A 101 -3.44 0.92 5.58
N ILE A 102 -3.30 2.08 6.22
CA ILE A 102 -3.00 3.34 5.56
C ILE A 102 -1.53 3.68 5.78
N ASN A 103 -0.79 3.85 4.67
CA ASN A 103 0.57 4.37 4.67
C ASN A 103 0.59 5.88 5.00
N SER A 104 0.50 6.17 6.30
CA SER A 104 0.69 7.49 6.90
C SER A 104 1.70 7.44 8.04
N ASP A 105 2.13 8.60 8.55
CA ASP A 105 2.93 8.70 9.77
C ASP A 105 2.19 9.59 10.79
N PRO A 106 1.48 9.01 11.78
CA PRO A 106 1.47 7.59 12.17
C PRO A 106 0.73 6.69 11.16
N CYS A 107 1.14 5.41 11.09
CA CYS A 107 0.52 4.39 10.25
C CYS A 107 -0.80 3.95 10.89
N ILE A 108 -1.92 4.15 10.18
CA ILE A 108 -3.24 3.81 10.68
C ILE A 108 -3.56 2.37 10.30
N ASN A 109 -3.90 1.56 11.30
CA ASN A 109 -4.31 0.18 11.14
C ASN A 109 -5.75 0.03 11.63
N TYR A 110 -6.65 -0.23 10.70
CA TYR A 110 -8.04 -0.55 11.01
C TYR A 110 -8.20 -2.04 11.26
N ILE A 111 -8.73 -2.39 12.42
CA ILE A 111 -9.03 -3.76 12.83
C ILE A 111 -10.53 -3.91 13.08
N MET A 112 -11.12 -5.05 12.73
CA MET A 112 -12.56 -5.29 12.91
C MET A 112 -12.90 -5.61 14.37
N GLU A 113 -14.04 -5.13 14.86
CA GLU A 113 -14.53 -5.49 16.20
C GLU A 113 -14.99 -6.95 16.28
N GLU A 114 -15.45 -7.52 15.18
CA GLU A 114 -15.98 -8.90 15.12
C GLU A 114 -14.87 -9.97 15.07
N ASN A 115 -13.60 -9.56 14.97
CA ASN A 115 -12.46 -10.47 14.98
C ASN A 115 -12.29 -11.12 16.36
N SER A 116 -11.97 -12.42 16.40
CA SER A 116 -11.50 -13.10 17.61
C SER A 116 -10.14 -12.52 18.05
N MET A 117 -9.74 -12.74 19.31
CA MET A 117 -8.42 -12.28 19.78
C MET A 117 -7.26 -12.89 18.97
N THR A 118 -7.37 -14.15 18.55
CA THR A 118 -6.41 -14.77 17.62
C THR A 118 -6.33 -14.00 16.30
N MET A 119 -7.50 -13.62 15.76
CA MET A 119 -7.58 -12.88 14.51
C MET A 119 -7.03 -11.45 14.67
N GLN A 120 -7.30 -10.78 15.79
CA GLN A 120 -6.68 -9.50 16.13
C GLN A 120 -5.15 -9.62 16.18
N CYS A 121 -4.63 -10.66 16.84
CA CYS A 121 -3.20 -10.92 16.94
C CYS A 121 -2.57 -11.11 15.54
N LEU A 122 -3.19 -11.94 14.69
CA LEU A 122 -2.74 -12.17 13.31
C LEU A 122 -2.76 -10.87 12.48
N VAL A 123 -3.85 -10.11 12.55
CA VAL A 123 -3.99 -8.84 11.84
C VAL A 123 -2.94 -7.83 12.30
N LEU A 124 -2.72 -7.67 13.60
CA LEU A 124 -1.71 -6.75 14.13
C LEU A 124 -0.30 -7.16 13.69
N ALA A 125 0.03 -8.44 13.70
CA ALA A 125 1.31 -8.93 13.19
C ALA A 125 1.47 -8.69 11.68
N HIS A 126 0.39 -8.82 10.90
CA HIS A 126 0.39 -8.62 9.46
C HIS A 126 0.48 -7.14 9.06
N ALA A 127 -0.46 -6.34 9.57
CA ALA A 127 -0.64 -4.93 9.25
C ALA A 127 0.37 -4.04 9.96
N ALA A 128 0.38 -4.09 11.30
CA ALA A 128 1.10 -3.13 12.14
C ALA A 128 2.62 -3.36 12.13
N MET A 129 3.07 -4.58 11.78
CA MET A 129 4.49 -4.91 11.60
C MET A 129 4.83 -5.09 10.12
N GLY A 130 4.18 -6.04 9.44
CA GLY A 130 4.53 -6.43 8.07
C GLY A 130 4.36 -5.34 7.02
N HIS A 131 3.12 -4.89 6.79
CA HIS A 131 2.84 -3.81 5.83
C HIS A 131 3.52 -2.51 6.22
N ASN A 132 3.45 -2.13 7.50
CA ASN A 132 4.07 -0.92 7.99
C ASN A 132 5.59 -0.91 7.72
N HIS A 133 6.29 -2.02 7.98
CA HIS A 133 7.70 -2.16 7.65
C HIS A 133 7.95 -1.99 6.14
N PHE A 134 7.15 -2.66 5.31
CA PHE A 134 7.30 -2.60 3.86
C PHE A 134 7.10 -1.18 3.33
N PHE A 135 6.03 -0.50 3.75
CA PHE A 135 5.72 0.88 3.35
C PHE A 135 6.80 1.87 3.76
N LYS A 136 7.33 1.75 4.98
CA LYS A 136 8.39 2.65 5.46
C LYS A 136 9.70 2.49 4.70
N ASN A 137 10.03 1.28 4.24
CA ASN A 137 11.38 0.95 3.80
C ASN A 137 11.57 0.86 2.29
N ASN A 138 10.55 0.43 1.54
CA ASN A 138 10.65 0.23 0.10
C ASN A 138 10.91 1.56 -0.65
N TYR A 139 11.84 1.54 -1.60
CA TYR A 139 12.27 2.73 -2.32
C TYR A 139 11.13 3.40 -3.11
N LEU A 140 10.17 2.65 -3.64
CA LEU A 140 9.04 3.23 -4.36
C LEU A 140 8.14 4.02 -3.40
N PHE A 141 7.87 3.49 -2.21
CA PHE A 141 7.09 4.22 -1.23
C PHE A 141 7.81 5.50 -0.78
N LYS A 142 9.12 5.44 -0.51
CA LYS A 142 9.92 6.62 -0.17
C LYS A 142 9.95 7.69 -1.28
N GLN A 143 9.93 7.28 -2.55
CA GLN A 143 9.98 8.21 -3.68
C GLN A 143 8.62 8.81 -4.05
N TRP A 144 7.56 8.01 -4.01
CA TRP A 144 6.26 8.35 -4.58
C TRP A 144 5.20 8.72 -3.54
N THR A 145 5.38 8.31 -2.28
CA THR A 145 4.44 8.61 -1.19
C THR A 145 5.02 9.63 -0.21
N GLN A 146 4.13 10.33 0.50
CA GLN A 146 4.46 11.23 1.60
C GLN A 146 3.53 10.92 2.76
N ALA A 147 3.94 9.92 3.55
CA ALA A 147 3.15 9.38 4.65
C ALA A 147 2.81 10.45 5.70
N ASP A 148 3.69 11.43 5.90
CA ASP A 148 3.52 12.55 6.82
C ASP A 148 2.47 13.57 6.38
N ALA A 149 2.22 13.70 5.07
CA ALA A 149 1.40 14.77 4.50
C ALA A 149 0.05 14.29 3.91
N ILE A 150 -0.12 12.97 3.72
CA ILE A 150 -1.26 12.43 2.97
C ILE A 150 -2.61 12.73 3.64
N LEU A 151 -2.71 12.61 4.97
CA LEU A 151 -3.96 12.82 5.70
C LEU A 151 -4.44 14.28 5.60
N GLU A 152 -3.52 15.23 5.78
CA GLU A 152 -3.83 16.66 5.60
C GLU A 152 -4.25 16.97 4.16
N TYR A 153 -3.60 16.32 3.19
CA TYR A 153 -3.92 16.49 1.78
C TYR A 153 -5.31 15.98 1.42
N LEU A 154 -5.72 14.82 1.97
CA LEU A 154 -7.05 14.26 1.78
C LEU A 154 -8.14 15.18 2.36
N ALA A 155 -7.91 15.69 3.58
CA ALA A 155 -8.82 16.65 4.20
C ALA A 155 -8.96 17.94 3.35
N PHE A 156 -7.84 18.45 2.81
CA PHE A 156 -7.85 19.56 1.87
C PHE A 156 -8.65 19.22 0.60
N ALA A 157 -8.38 18.08 -0.03
CA ALA A 157 -9.03 17.66 -1.26
C ALA A 157 -10.55 17.53 -1.09
N LYS A 158 -11.00 16.91 0.01
CA LYS A 158 -12.44 16.80 0.35
C LYS A 158 -13.10 18.16 0.48
N LYS A 159 -12.47 19.08 1.23
CA LYS A 159 -13.00 20.44 1.41
C LYS A 159 -13.04 21.20 0.08
N PHE A 160 -11.97 21.12 -0.71
CA PHE A 160 -11.89 21.80 -2.00
C PHE A 160 -12.97 21.33 -2.98
N VAL A 161 -13.21 20.03 -3.05
CA VAL A 161 -14.29 19.46 -3.90
C VAL A 161 -15.65 19.95 -3.42
N ALA A 162 -15.92 19.94 -2.10
CA ALA A 162 -17.18 20.44 -1.55
C ALA A 162 -17.40 21.94 -1.84
N ASP A 163 -16.36 22.77 -1.66
CA ASP A 163 -16.41 24.21 -2.00
C ASP A 163 -16.69 24.42 -3.52
N CYS A 164 -16.15 23.55 -4.38
CA CYS A 164 -16.42 23.60 -5.82
C CYS A 164 -17.84 23.18 -6.16
N GLU A 165 -18.38 22.14 -5.49
CA GLU A 165 -19.76 21.68 -5.68
C GLU A 165 -20.76 22.78 -5.32
N GLU A 166 -20.52 23.52 -4.24
CA GLU A 166 -21.36 24.65 -3.81
C GLU A 166 -21.33 25.81 -4.84
N ARG A 167 -20.15 26.11 -5.40
CA ARG A 167 -19.96 27.26 -6.31
C ARG A 167 -20.35 26.98 -7.76
N PHE A 168 -20.04 25.78 -8.26
CA PHE A 168 -20.14 25.45 -9.69
C PHE A 168 -21.20 24.39 -9.99
N GLY A 169 -21.82 23.81 -8.95
CA GLY A 169 -22.82 22.76 -9.06
C GLY A 169 -22.21 21.36 -9.15
N VAL A 170 -22.92 20.39 -8.55
CA VAL A 170 -22.46 19.00 -8.43
C VAL A 170 -22.15 18.37 -9.79
N SER A 171 -23.08 18.46 -10.77
CA SER A 171 -22.92 17.83 -12.08
C SER A 171 -21.69 18.33 -12.86
N ALA A 172 -21.33 19.61 -12.69
CA ALA A 172 -20.18 20.19 -13.38
C ALA A 172 -18.85 19.71 -12.76
N VAL A 173 -18.81 19.54 -11.44
CA VAL A 173 -17.66 19.04 -10.70
C VAL A 173 -17.48 17.54 -10.96
N GLU A 174 -18.56 16.78 -10.87
CA GLU A 174 -18.61 15.33 -11.11
C GLU A 174 -18.09 14.99 -12.50
N ALA A 175 -18.52 15.69 -13.56
CA ALA A 175 -18.04 15.45 -14.92
C ALA A 175 -16.51 15.62 -15.05
N VAL A 176 -15.89 16.52 -14.28
CA VAL A 176 -14.44 16.72 -14.26
C VAL A 176 -13.76 15.61 -13.47
N ILE A 177 -14.31 15.21 -12.33
CA ILE A 177 -13.78 14.12 -11.51
C ILE A 177 -13.87 12.79 -12.28
N ASP A 178 -14.97 12.51 -12.97
CA ASP A 178 -15.15 11.33 -13.83
C ASP A 178 -14.06 11.24 -14.90
N ALA A 179 -13.84 12.33 -15.64
CA ALA A 179 -12.81 12.39 -16.66
C ALA A 179 -11.40 12.21 -16.05
N ALA A 180 -11.16 12.80 -14.88
CA ALA A 180 -9.90 12.66 -14.17
C ALA A 180 -9.67 11.22 -13.67
N HIS A 181 -10.69 10.57 -13.11
CA HIS A 181 -10.65 9.18 -12.65
C HIS A 181 -10.41 8.21 -13.80
N ALA A 182 -11.03 8.44 -14.96
CA ALA A 182 -10.78 7.65 -16.16
C ALA A 182 -9.31 7.71 -16.59
N LEU A 183 -8.65 8.86 -16.40
CA LEU A 183 -7.23 9.07 -16.70
C LEU A 183 -6.29 8.77 -15.53
N MET A 184 -6.81 8.36 -14.36
CA MET A 184 -6.01 8.20 -13.13
C MET A 184 -4.81 7.29 -13.35
N ASN A 185 -4.97 6.18 -14.06
CA ASN A 185 -3.88 5.22 -14.31
C ASN A 185 -2.76 5.75 -15.23
N GLN A 186 -3.01 6.84 -15.95
CA GLN A 186 -2.04 7.57 -16.77
C GLN A 186 -1.55 8.85 -16.06
N GLY A 187 -1.82 8.97 -14.76
CA GLY A 187 -1.48 10.11 -13.91
C GLY A 187 -0.10 10.03 -13.27
N VAL A 188 0.77 9.11 -13.70
CA VAL A 188 2.09 8.84 -13.10
C VAL A 188 3.14 8.85 -14.21
N SER A 189 4.22 9.60 -14.02
CA SER A 189 5.36 9.59 -14.96
C SER A 189 6.33 8.48 -14.53
N ARG A 190 6.47 7.40 -15.29
CA ARG A 190 7.28 6.22 -14.89
C ARG A 190 8.78 6.49 -14.99
N ASN A 191 9.17 7.35 -15.92
CA ASN A 191 10.58 7.66 -16.22
C ASN A 191 11.05 9.01 -15.65
N ALA A 192 10.19 9.75 -14.95
CA ALA A 192 10.57 11.05 -14.41
C ALA A 192 11.30 10.89 -13.07
N ALA A 193 12.40 11.63 -12.89
CA ALA A 193 13.07 11.76 -11.60
C ALA A 193 12.06 12.14 -10.49
N PRO A 194 12.27 11.68 -9.23
CA PRO A 194 11.37 11.98 -8.12
C PRO A 194 11.07 13.47 -8.06
N ARG A 195 9.83 13.85 -8.36
CA ARG A 195 9.44 15.27 -8.35
C ARG A 195 9.42 15.76 -6.91
N ARG A 196 9.83 17.02 -6.71
CA ARG A 196 9.95 17.71 -5.39
C ARG A 196 8.82 17.32 -4.42
N ARG A 197 9.19 17.06 -3.16
CA ARG A 197 8.30 16.81 -2.02
C ARG A 197 7.11 17.78 -2.08
N PHE A 198 5.91 17.25 -2.03
CA PHE A 198 4.68 18.02 -2.05
C PHE A 198 4.58 18.70 -0.68
N ASP A 199 4.32 19.99 -0.69
CA ASP A 199 4.23 20.80 0.53
C ASP A 199 2.78 21.28 0.65
N PRO A 200 1.97 20.66 1.54
CA PRO A 200 0.58 21.04 1.74
C PRO A 200 0.43 22.49 2.19
N ALA A 201 1.39 23.03 2.95
CA ALA A 201 1.39 24.42 3.38
C ALA A 201 1.61 25.37 2.19
N LYS A 202 2.54 25.06 1.29
CA LYS A 202 2.68 25.82 0.02
C LYS A 202 1.49 25.67 -0.90
N ALA A 203 0.81 24.52 -0.90
CA ALA A 203 -0.43 24.35 -1.67
C ALA A 203 -1.53 25.27 -1.14
N ARG A 204 -1.76 25.28 0.19
CA ARG A 204 -2.67 26.22 0.86
C ARG A 204 -2.29 27.67 0.61
N GLN A 205 -1.01 28.01 0.72
CA GLN A 205 -0.53 29.38 0.49
C GLN A 205 -0.70 29.84 -0.96
N ARG A 206 -0.53 28.94 -1.94
CA ARG A 206 -0.84 29.24 -3.35
C ARG A 206 -2.32 29.49 -3.56
N GLU A 207 -3.19 28.75 -2.88
CA GLU A 207 -4.62 28.98 -2.95
C GLU A 207 -5.01 30.31 -2.29
N ILE A 208 -4.46 30.61 -1.11
CA ILE A 208 -4.67 31.89 -0.41
C ILE A 208 -4.23 33.05 -1.30
N LYS A 209 -3.00 33.03 -1.84
CA LYS A 209 -2.51 34.07 -2.75
C LYS A 209 -3.36 34.21 -4.01
N ARG A 210 -3.92 33.11 -4.52
CA ARG A 210 -4.84 33.14 -5.67
C ARG A 210 -6.19 33.74 -5.31
N ARG A 211 -6.76 33.36 -4.16
CA ARG A 211 -8.00 33.96 -3.64
C ARG A 211 -7.81 35.46 -3.37
N GLU A 212 -6.69 35.85 -2.77
CA GLU A 212 -6.31 37.25 -2.53
C GLU A 212 -6.23 38.02 -3.85
N TYR A 213 -5.56 37.48 -4.87
CA TYR A 213 -5.50 38.08 -6.21
C TYR A 213 -6.87 38.20 -6.89
N GLU A 214 -7.73 37.17 -6.80
CA GLU A 214 -9.09 37.23 -7.33
C GLU A 214 -9.96 38.27 -6.60
N ILE A 215 -9.79 38.41 -5.28
CA ILE A 215 -10.46 39.43 -4.47
C ILE A 215 -9.96 40.84 -4.82
N GLU A 216 -8.65 41.02 -5.03
CA GLU A 216 -8.05 42.29 -5.47
C GLU A 216 -8.59 42.74 -6.83
N ILE A 217 -8.80 41.80 -7.76
CA ILE A 217 -9.37 42.11 -9.08
C ILE A 217 -10.85 42.50 -9.00
N TYR A 218 -11.62 41.89 -8.09
CA TYR A 218 -13.08 42.05 -8.04
C TYR A 218 -13.55 43.18 -7.11
N ASN A 219 -12.74 43.63 -6.14
CA ASN A 219 -13.12 44.71 -5.24
C ASN A 219 -13.09 46.10 -5.92
N GLU A 220 -14.26 46.63 -6.30
CA GLU A 220 -14.43 47.99 -6.83
C GLU A 220 -13.90 49.09 -5.87
N LEU A 221 -13.92 48.86 -4.56
CA LEU A 221 -13.41 49.76 -3.52
C LEU A 221 -11.88 50.01 -3.59
N TRP A 222 -11.12 49.08 -4.18
CA TRP A 222 -9.67 49.24 -4.35
C TRP A 222 -9.29 50.03 -5.61
N ARG A 223 -10.22 50.21 -6.56
CA ARG A 223 -10.05 51.11 -7.71
C ARG A 223 -10.19 52.59 -7.35
N THR A 224 -10.81 52.92 -6.22
CA THR A 224 -11.11 54.30 -5.81
C THR A 224 -10.10 54.92 -4.84
N LEU A 225 -9.10 54.17 -4.39
CA LEU A 225 -8.00 54.72 -3.60
C LEU A 225 -7.02 55.45 -4.53
N PRO A 226 -6.65 56.72 -4.25
CA PRO A 226 -5.66 57.42 -5.05
C PRO A 226 -4.34 56.64 -4.98
N GLN A 227 -3.85 56.17 -6.12
CA GLN A 227 -2.54 55.53 -6.22
C GLN A 227 -1.47 56.56 -5.88
N SER A 228 -0.97 56.57 -4.64
CA SER A 228 0.37 57.11 -4.37
C SER A 228 1.34 56.21 -5.12
N LYS A 229 2.00 56.75 -6.16
CA LYS A 229 2.98 56.02 -6.96
C LYS A 229 3.91 55.21 -6.05
N PRO A 230 3.80 53.87 -6.02
CA PRO A 230 4.91 53.07 -5.60
C PRO A 230 5.77 52.90 -6.86
N GLU A 231 7.03 53.31 -6.80
CA GLU A 231 8.06 52.69 -7.63
C GLU A 231 8.21 51.22 -7.18
N ALA A 232 7.20 50.41 -7.46
CA ALA A 232 7.29 48.97 -7.44
C ALA A 232 7.18 48.58 -8.90
N LYS A 233 8.29 48.06 -9.44
CA LYS A 233 8.33 47.39 -10.72
C LYS A 233 7.08 46.51 -10.82
N ALA A 234 6.17 46.87 -11.71
CA ALA A 234 5.20 45.92 -12.21
C ALA A 234 6.03 44.82 -12.88
N GLU A 235 6.34 43.77 -12.13
CA GLU A 235 6.57 42.48 -12.76
C GLU A 235 5.26 42.20 -13.49
N GLU A 236 5.24 42.49 -14.79
CA GLU A 236 4.29 41.89 -15.69
C GLU A 236 4.25 40.41 -15.32
N VAL A 237 3.12 39.96 -14.77
CA VAL A 237 2.84 38.53 -14.71
C VAL A 237 2.63 38.16 -16.18
N VAL A 238 3.75 37.90 -16.85
CA VAL A 238 3.80 37.24 -18.13
C VAL A 238 2.91 36.02 -17.95
N ILE A 239 1.79 36.00 -18.66
CA ILE A 239 1.04 34.77 -18.91
C ILE A 239 2.09 33.86 -19.51
N ASP A 240 2.60 32.94 -18.69
CA ASP A 240 3.76 32.11 -18.98
C ASP A 240 3.57 31.59 -20.41
N PRO A 241 4.42 31.98 -21.39
CA PRO A 241 4.29 31.49 -22.75
C PRO A 241 4.24 29.98 -22.64
N THR A 242 3.22 29.37 -23.24
CA THR A 242 2.95 27.94 -23.11
C THR A 242 4.28 27.21 -23.21
N PRO A 243 4.78 26.60 -22.10
CA PRO A 243 6.13 26.09 -22.10
C PRO A 243 6.25 25.09 -23.26
N PRO A 244 7.41 24.98 -23.91
CA PRO A 244 7.56 24.06 -25.03
C PRO A 244 7.05 22.69 -24.60
N ILE A 245 6.14 22.11 -25.38
CA ILE A 245 5.51 20.83 -25.07
C ILE A 245 6.60 19.76 -25.13
N VAL A 246 7.18 19.46 -23.98
CA VAL A 246 8.05 18.30 -23.81
C VAL A 246 7.14 17.07 -23.77
N PRO A 247 7.51 15.94 -24.40
CA PRO A 247 6.79 14.70 -24.25
C PRO A 247 6.62 14.35 -22.77
N GLU A 248 5.37 14.33 -22.30
CA GLU A 248 5.01 14.04 -20.92
C GLU A 248 4.12 12.80 -20.89
N GLU A 249 4.55 11.78 -20.16
CA GLU A 249 3.79 10.53 -19.98
C GLU A 249 2.55 10.75 -19.09
N ASN A 250 2.65 11.65 -18.11
CA ASN A 250 1.58 11.94 -17.17
C ASN A 250 0.52 12.86 -17.78
N LEU A 251 -0.55 12.25 -18.29
CA LEU A 251 -1.63 12.95 -18.96
C LEU A 251 -2.34 13.95 -18.04
N LEU A 252 -2.51 13.62 -16.75
CA LEU A 252 -3.12 14.54 -15.79
C LEU A 252 -2.24 15.77 -15.55
N TYR A 253 -0.92 15.59 -15.45
CA TYR A 253 0.02 16.70 -15.31
C TYR A 253 0.05 17.56 -16.57
N PHE A 254 0.05 16.93 -17.74
CA PHE A 254 0.03 17.61 -19.02
C PHE A 254 -1.22 18.52 -19.13
N LEU A 255 -2.39 17.97 -18.82
CA LEU A 255 -3.65 18.73 -18.83
C LEU A 255 -3.66 19.85 -17.78
N GLU A 256 -3.15 19.59 -16.56
CA GLU A 256 -3.04 20.59 -15.49
C GLU A 256 -2.20 21.80 -15.91
N LYS A 257 -1.03 21.57 -16.52
CA LYS A 257 -0.06 22.62 -16.84
C LYS A 257 -0.32 23.31 -18.18
N TYR A 258 -0.57 22.55 -19.22
CA TYR A 258 -0.53 23.06 -20.59
C TYR A 258 -1.90 23.39 -21.18
N SER A 259 -3.01 23.02 -20.54
CA SER A 259 -4.33 23.34 -21.09
C SER A 259 -4.62 24.84 -21.00
N PRO A 260 -4.87 25.55 -22.12
CA PRO A 260 -5.14 26.99 -22.10
C PRO A 260 -6.57 27.31 -21.64
N LYS A 261 -7.51 26.37 -21.82
CA LYS A 261 -8.96 26.58 -21.59
C LYS A 261 -9.45 26.10 -20.22
N LEU A 262 -8.61 25.40 -19.44
CA LEU A 262 -9.01 24.85 -18.16
C LEU A 262 -9.06 25.94 -17.06
N PRO A 263 -10.23 26.22 -16.45
CA PRO A 263 -10.34 27.10 -15.30
C PRO A 263 -9.53 26.59 -14.10
N ALA A 264 -9.15 27.49 -13.20
CA ALA A 264 -8.29 27.17 -12.05
C ALA A 264 -8.83 26.01 -11.20
N TRP A 265 -10.13 26.00 -10.92
CA TRP A 265 -10.76 24.94 -10.10
C TRP A 265 -10.68 23.55 -10.75
N LYS A 266 -10.89 23.45 -12.07
CA LYS A 266 -10.77 22.18 -12.81
C LYS A 266 -9.33 21.66 -12.79
N ARG A 267 -8.34 22.55 -12.89
CA ARG A 267 -6.92 22.17 -12.79
C ARG A 267 -6.57 21.61 -11.43
N GLU A 268 -7.11 22.18 -10.35
CA GLU A 268 -6.85 21.67 -9.01
C GLU A 268 -7.52 20.31 -8.79
N ILE A 269 -8.71 20.05 -9.35
CA ILE A 269 -9.31 18.69 -9.37
C ILE A 269 -8.39 17.69 -10.08
N LEU A 270 -7.87 18.03 -11.27
CA LEU A 270 -6.92 17.16 -11.98
C LEU A 270 -5.68 16.88 -11.14
N ARG A 271 -5.18 17.90 -10.43
CA ARG A 271 -4.05 17.77 -9.52
C ARG A 271 -4.37 16.85 -8.33
N ILE A 272 -5.56 16.95 -7.74
CA ILE A 272 -6.04 16.06 -6.67
C ILE A 272 -5.99 14.61 -7.11
N VAL A 273 -6.61 14.28 -8.25
CA VAL A 273 -6.63 12.92 -8.77
C VAL A 273 -5.22 12.44 -9.14
N ARG A 274 -4.37 13.34 -9.65
CA ARG A 274 -2.97 13.03 -9.96
C ARG A 274 -2.16 12.69 -8.72
N VAL A 275 -2.28 13.45 -7.63
CA VAL A 275 -1.58 13.17 -6.37
C VAL A 275 -2.05 11.84 -5.79
N LEU A 276 -3.36 11.55 -5.84
CA LEU A 276 -3.88 10.24 -5.43
C LEU A 276 -3.33 9.09 -6.28
N SER A 277 -3.29 9.26 -7.61
CA SER A 277 -2.71 8.25 -8.50
C SER A 277 -1.25 7.97 -8.20
N THR A 278 -0.49 9.05 -7.92
CA THR A 278 0.92 8.99 -7.54
C THR A 278 1.10 8.22 -6.23
N TYR A 279 0.26 8.48 -5.23
CA TYR A 279 0.29 7.79 -3.93
C TYR A 279 0.03 6.28 -4.06
N PHE A 280 -0.95 5.87 -4.89
CA PHE A 280 -1.29 4.45 -5.07
C PHE A 280 -0.38 3.71 -6.05
N TYR A 281 0.55 4.40 -6.71
CA TYR A 281 1.41 3.78 -7.71
C TYR A 281 2.30 2.67 -7.13
N PRO A 282 3.01 2.86 -6.00
CA PRO A 282 3.85 1.81 -5.41
C PRO A 282 3.06 0.54 -5.09
N GLN A 283 1.88 0.65 -4.46
CA GLN A 283 1.04 -0.50 -4.10
C GLN A 283 0.70 -1.40 -5.29
N ARG A 284 0.58 -0.83 -6.50
CA ARG A 284 0.33 -1.61 -7.72
C ARG A 284 1.58 -2.28 -8.29
N GLN A 285 2.76 -1.74 -8.01
CA GLN A 285 4.05 -2.24 -8.50
C GLN A 285 4.68 -3.26 -7.55
N THR A 286 4.20 -3.33 -6.30
CA THR A 286 4.80 -4.13 -5.24
C THR A 286 3.78 -5.01 -4.51
N LYS A 287 2.72 -5.43 -5.20
CA LYS A 287 1.62 -6.17 -4.56
C LYS A 287 2.11 -7.52 -4.05
N VAL A 288 2.82 -8.30 -4.86
CA VAL A 288 3.36 -9.60 -4.45
C VAL A 288 4.34 -9.45 -3.29
N MET A 289 5.23 -8.46 -3.36
CA MET A 289 6.19 -8.19 -2.30
C MET A 289 5.57 -7.70 -1.00
N ASN A 290 4.60 -6.79 -1.09
CA ASN A 290 3.92 -6.23 0.07
C ASN A 290 3.14 -7.31 0.83
N GLU A 291 2.28 -8.05 0.12
CA GLU A 291 1.52 -9.16 0.71
C GLU A 291 2.47 -10.27 1.20
N GLY A 292 3.50 -10.62 0.43
CA GLY A 292 4.49 -11.61 0.82
C GLY A 292 5.29 -11.22 2.07
N CYS A 293 5.68 -9.96 2.20
CA CYS A 293 6.36 -9.42 3.39
C CYS A 293 5.46 -9.54 4.62
N ALA A 294 4.21 -9.07 4.51
CA ALA A 294 3.27 -9.11 5.62
C ALA A 294 2.88 -10.55 6.02
N THR A 295 2.70 -11.45 5.05
CA THR A 295 2.45 -12.87 5.29
C THR A 295 3.68 -13.58 5.86
N PHE A 296 4.89 -13.23 5.45
CA PHE A 296 6.09 -13.78 6.07
C PHE A 296 6.23 -13.34 7.53
N VAL A 297 6.09 -12.04 7.78
CA VAL A 297 6.22 -11.45 9.12
C VAL A 297 5.18 -12.01 10.07
N HIS A 298 3.90 -12.05 9.68
CA HIS A 298 2.88 -12.59 10.58
C HIS A 298 3.10 -14.07 10.90
N TYR A 299 3.73 -14.81 10.00
CA TYR A 299 3.90 -16.25 10.15
C TYR A 299 5.02 -16.51 11.15
N GLU A 300 6.13 -15.80 10.99
CA GLU A 300 7.25 -15.86 11.93
C GLU A 300 6.84 -15.34 13.32
N ILE A 301 6.09 -14.24 13.41
CA ILE A 301 5.62 -13.71 14.70
C ILE A 301 4.68 -14.70 15.39
N MET A 302 3.66 -15.23 14.71
CA MET A 302 2.68 -16.13 15.33
C MET A 302 3.33 -17.42 15.83
N ASN A 303 4.23 -18.03 15.04
CA ASN A 303 4.99 -19.20 15.47
C ASN A 303 5.90 -18.84 16.67
N ARG A 304 6.52 -17.66 16.65
CA ARG A 304 7.39 -17.22 17.75
C ARG A 304 6.63 -16.98 19.05
N LEU A 305 5.44 -16.39 19.00
CA LEU A 305 4.58 -16.22 20.16
C LEU A 305 4.15 -17.58 20.74
N TYR A 306 3.86 -18.55 19.87
CA TYR A 306 3.56 -19.92 20.27
C TYR A 306 4.76 -20.63 20.94
N GLU A 307 5.97 -20.50 20.38
CA GLU A 307 7.20 -21.03 20.99
C GLU A 307 7.46 -20.47 22.40
N LYS A 308 7.18 -19.17 22.57
CA LYS A 308 7.24 -18.49 23.87
C LYS A 308 6.11 -18.88 24.82
N GLY A 309 5.13 -19.68 24.39
CA GLY A 309 3.97 -20.05 25.21
C GLY A 309 2.99 -18.90 25.47
N LEU A 310 3.06 -17.83 24.67
CA LEU A 310 2.17 -16.66 24.79
C LEU A 310 0.82 -16.89 24.10
N VAL A 311 0.74 -17.86 23.20
CA VAL A 311 -0.47 -18.24 22.45
C VAL A 311 -0.74 -19.73 22.68
N THR A 312 -2.00 -20.11 22.79
CA THR A 312 -2.42 -21.49 23.08
C THR A 312 -2.51 -22.34 21.81
N ASP A 313 -2.59 -23.67 21.99
CA ASP A 313 -2.79 -24.62 20.88
C ASP A 313 -4.08 -24.31 20.09
N GLY A 314 -5.16 -23.92 20.78
CA GLY A 314 -6.43 -23.57 20.14
C GLY A 314 -6.30 -22.37 19.21
N SER A 315 -5.68 -21.30 19.69
CA SER A 315 -5.37 -20.12 18.87
C SER A 315 -4.41 -20.44 17.72
N MET A 316 -3.47 -21.36 17.91
CA MET A 316 -2.57 -21.77 16.83
C MET A 316 -3.30 -22.52 15.71
N LEU A 317 -4.29 -23.36 16.04
CA LEU A 317 -5.14 -24.03 15.03
C LEU A 317 -6.00 -23.03 14.25
N GLU A 318 -6.58 -22.05 14.93
CA GLU A 318 -7.34 -20.98 14.29
C GLU A 318 -6.44 -20.16 13.35
N PHE A 319 -5.24 -19.77 13.80
CA PHE A 319 -4.25 -19.11 12.95
C PHE A 319 -3.90 -19.93 11.71
N MET A 320 -3.62 -21.23 11.85
CA MET A 320 -3.27 -22.09 10.71
C MET A 320 -4.43 -22.17 9.71
N HIS A 321 -5.67 -22.24 10.18
CA HIS A 321 -6.84 -22.21 9.31
C HIS A 321 -6.92 -20.90 8.52
N MET A 322 -6.78 -19.76 9.20
CA MET A 322 -6.82 -18.44 8.56
C MET A 322 -5.66 -18.23 7.57
N HIS A 323 -4.44 -18.54 7.98
CA HIS A 323 -3.25 -18.39 7.15
C HIS A 323 -3.35 -19.27 5.90
N SER A 324 -3.71 -20.55 6.04
CA SER A 324 -3.84 -21.47 4.91
C SER A 324 -4.92 -21.05 3.91
N ALA A 325 -6.02 -20.46 4.38
CA ALA A 325 -7.06 -19.91 3.50
C ALA A 325 -6.56 -18.73 2.66
N VAL A 326 -5.73 -17.84 3.23
CA VAL A 326 -5.19 -16.67 2.53
C VAL A 326 -4.09 -17.05 1.53
N VAL A 327 -3.22 -18.00 1.88
CA VAL A 327 -2.11 -18.44 1.00
C VAL A 327 -2.52 -19.56 0.03
N TYR A 328 -3.80 -19.94 -0.02
CA TYR A 328 -4.28 -20.94 -0.95
C TYR A 328 -4.15 -20.45 -2.40
N GLN A 329 -3.46 -21.25 -3.23
CA GLN A 329 -3.34 -21.05 -4.67
C GLN A 329 -4.10 -22.19 -5.38
N PRO A 330 -5.23 -21.92 -6.04
CA PRO A 330 -5.88 -22.92 -6.88
C PRO A 330 -4.98 -23.31 -8.05
N GLY A 331 -5.09 -24.56 -8.49
CA GLY A 331 -4.39 -25.05 -9.68
C GLY A 331 -4.94 -24.42 -10.96
N PHE A 332 -4.17 -24.43 -12.04
CA PHE A 332 -4.58 -23.82 -13.32
C PHE A 332 -5.92 -24.40 -13.85
N SER A 333 -6.13 -25.71 -13.69
CA SER A 333 -7.35 -26.40 -14.13
C SER A 333 -8.55 -26.22 -13.20
N ASP A 334 -8.37 -25.59 -12.04
CA ASP A 334 -9.48 -25.38 -11.10
C ASP A 334 -10.39 -24.24 -11.58
N ARG A 335 -11.69 -24.45 -11.41
CA ARG A 335 -12.72 -23.46 -11.81
C ARG A 335 -12.59 -22.12 -11.07
N GLY A 336 -11.94 -22.12 -9.92
CA GLY A 336 -11.65 -20.94 -9.10
C GLY A 336 -10.34 -20.22 -9.46
N PHE A 337 -9.61 -20.66 -10.49
CA PHE A 337 -8.37 -20.01 -10.90
C PHE A 337 -8.64 -18.63 -11.51
N GLY A 338 -8.32 -17.57 -10.76
CA GLY A 338 -8.42 -16.17 -11.18
C GLY A 338 -7.07 -15.52 -11.54
N GLY A 339 -6.00 -16.32 -11.58
CA GLY A 339 -4.61 -15.84 -11.67
C GLY A 339 -3.79 -16.22 -10.43
N PHE A 340 -2.57 -15.68 -10.36
CA PHE A 340 -1.70 -15.90 -9.21
C PHE A 340 -2.18 -15.11 -7.99
N ASN A 341 -2.30 -15.80 -6.87
CA ASN A 341 -2.51 -15.24 -5.56
C ASN A 341 -1.20 -14.57 -5.07
N PRO A 342 -1.17 -13.23 -4.90
CA PRO A 342 0.03 -12.52 -4.44
C PRO A 342 0.53 -13.00 -3.07
N TYR A 343 -0.39 -13.36 -2.16
CA TYR A 343 -0.06 -13.88 -0.84
C TYR A 343 0.69 -15.21 -0.94
N ALA A 344 0.18 -16.12 -1.78
CA ALA A 344 0.76 -17.45 -1.95
C ALA A 344 2.17 -17.37 -2.55
N LEU A 345 2.32 -16.67 -3.68
CA LEU A 345 3.61 -16.55 -4.37
C LEU A 345 4.62 -15.77 -3.53
N GLY A 346 4.21 -14.63 -2.98
CA GLY A 346 5.05 -13.81 -2.11
C GLY A 346 5.54 -14.61 -0.91
N PHE A 347 4.63 -15.21 -0.14
CA PHE A 347 5.03 -16.00 1.03
C PHE A 347 5.98 -17.16 0.67
N ALA A 348 5.70 -17.89 -0.40
CA ALA A 348 6.55 -18.98 -0.85
C ALA A 348 7.97 -18.51 -1.21
N MET A 349 8.10 -17.39 -1.91
CA MET A 349 9.39 -16.79 -2.24
C MET A 349 10.16 -16.37 -0.97
N MET A 350 9.51 -15.68 -0.03
CA MET A 350 10.16 -15.23 1.21
C MET A 350 10.61 -16.41 2.09
N ARG A 351 9.78 -17.46 2.19
CA ARG A 351 10.13 -18.71 2.89
C ARG A 351 11.30 -19.43 2.21
N ASP A 352 11.35 -19.42 0.87
CA ASP A 352 12.43 -20.04 0.13
C ASP A 352 13.73 -19.25 0.23
N ILE A 353 13.70 -17.91 0.23
CA ILE A 353 14.87 -17.07 0.54
C ILE A 353 15.41 -17.41 1.93
N LYS A 354 14.54 -17.51 2.95
CA LYS A 354 14.95 -17.94 4.30
C LYS A 354 15.64 -19.31 4.27
N ARG A 355 15.07 -20.29 3.55
CA ARG A 355 15.67 -21.62 3.39
C ARG A 355 17.03 -21.55 2.70
N ILE A 356 17.15 -20.84 1.57
CA ILE A 356 18.40 -20.73 0.79
C ILE A 356 19.51 -20.09 1.64
N CYS A 357 19.20 -19.12 2.48
CA CYS A 357 20.18 -18.49 3.36
C CYS A 357 20.73 -19.47 4.43
N LEU A 358 19.89 -20.41 4.90
CA LEU A 358 20.20 -21.28 6.05
C LEU A 358 20.65 -22.69 5.65
N ASP A 359 19.97 -23.31 4.69
CA ASP A 359 20.17 -24.68 4.22
C ASP A 359 20.03 -24.74 2.67
N PRO A 360 21.03 -24.20 1.93
CA PRO A 360 21.02 -24.20 0.47
C PRO A 360 21.38 -25.57 -0.10
N THR A 361 20.70 -25.95 -1.18
CA THR A 361 21.07 -27.08 -2.03
C THR A 361 22.16 -26.67 -3.03
N ASP A 362 22.78 -27.64 -3.70
CA ASP A 362 23.74 -27.38 -4.78
C ASP A 362 23.14 -26.60 -5.96
N GLU A 363 21.83 -26.74 -6.20
CA GLU A 363 21.12 -25.95 -7.21
C GLU A 363 21.00 -24.48 -6.77
N ASP A 364 20.65 -24.25 -5.51
CA ASP A 364 20.53 -22.89 -4.96
C ASP A 364 21.88 -22.16 -4.99
N ARG A 365 22.99 -22.85 -4.68
CA ARG A 365 24.33 -22.26 -4.74
C ARG A 365 24.75 -21.83 -6.15
N LYS A 366 24.22 -22.49 -7.18
CA LYS A 366 24.49 -22.13 -8.59
C LYS A 366 23.62 -20.96 -9.05
N TRP A 367 22.36 -20.94 -8.64
CA TRP A 367 21.40 -19.90 -9.04
C TRP A 367 21.56 -18.61 -8.24
N PHE A 368 21.88 -18.71 -6.95
CA PHE A 368 21.95 -17.59 -6.01
C PHE A 368 23.29 -17.56 -5.27
N PRO A 369 24.43 -17.42 -6.00
CA PRO A 369 25.76 -17.45 -5.38
C PRO A 369 25.96 -16.34 -4.34
N ASP A 370 25.22 -15.22 -4.46
CA ASP A 370 25.39 -14.04 -3.62
C ASP A 370 24.88 -14.22 -2.18
N PHE A 371 23.84 -15.04 -1.97
CA PHE A 371 23.20 -15.19 -0.65
C PHE A 371 22.99 -16.64 -0.19
N ALA A 372 23.20 -17.64 -1.05
CA ALA A 372 23.05 -19.04 -0.66
C ALA A 372 24.03 -19.44 0.46
N GLY A 373 23.49 -19.75 1.64
CA GLY A 373 24.27 -20.14 2.81
C GLY A 373 24.95 -19.00 3.56
N ASN A 374 24.51 -17.75 3.39
CA ASN A 374 25.06 -16.60 4.12
C ASN A 374 24.69 -16.57 5.61
N GLY A 375 23.73 -17.39 6.05
CA GLY A 375 23.25 -17.44 7.44
C GLY A 375 22.48 -16.20 7.90
N GLN A 376 22.12 -15.28 6.98
CA GLN A 376 21.51 -13.98 7.27
C GLN A 376 20.20 -13.77 6.47
N PRO A 377 19.16 -14.58 6.74
CA PRO A 377 17.90 -14.49 6.01
C PRO A 377 17.19 -13.15 6.17
N MET A 378 17.17 -12.57 7.39
CA MET A 378 16.48 -11.29 7.61
C MET A 378 17.14 -10.12 6.89
N GLU A 379 18.48 -10.07 6.84
CA GLU A 379 19.19 -9.01 6.11
C GLU A 379 18.95 -9.14 4.60
N THR A 380 18.97 -10.37 4.07
CA THR A 380 18.66 -10.65 2.65
C THR A 380 17.22 -10.24 2.30
N LEU A 381 16.26 -10.54 3.18
CA LEU A 381 14.85 -10.16 3.00
C LEU A 381 14.65 -8.65 3.10
N LYS A 382 15.27 -7.98 4.07
CA LYS A 382 15.19 -6.51 4.21
C LYS A 382 15.76 -5.79 3.00
N ASP A 383 16.89 -6.27 2.46
CA ASP A 383 17.45 -5.74 1.22
C ASP A 383 16.47 -5.92 0.05
N ALA A 384 15.91 -7.13 -0.10
CA ALA A 384 14.91 -7.41 -1.13
C ALA A 384 13.69 -6.49 -1.00
N TRP A 385 13.13 -6.34 0.21
CA TRP A 385 11.97 -5.48 0.46
C TRP A 385 12.26 -4.00 0.25
N ALA A 386 13.48 -3.54 0.54
CA ALA A 386 13.86 -2.14 0.39
C ALA A 386 14.09 -1.74 -1.08
N ASN A 387 14.71 -2.61 -1.87
CA ASN A 387 15.35 -2.21 -3.13
C ASN A 387 14.67 -2.72 -4.41
N PHE A 388 13.65 -3.57 -4.30
CA PHE A 388 13.01 -4.19 -5.47
C PHE A 388 11.52 -3.83 -5.59
N ARG A 389 11.01 -3.96 -6.81
CA ARG A 389 9.57 -4.02 -7.15
C ARG A 389 9.21 -5.44 -7.60
N ASP A 390 7.93 -5.77 -7.71
CA ASP A 390 7.48 -7.16 -7.97
C ASP A 390 8.19 -7.79 -9.17
N GLU A 391 8.24 -7.10 -10.30
CA GLU A 391 8.90 -7.57 -11.52
C GLU A 391 10.37 -7.95 -11.26
N SER A 392 11.16 -7.00 -10.74
CA SER A 392 12.58 -7.22 -10.46
C SER A 392 12.82 -8.25 -9.35
N PHE A 393 11.93 -8.32 -8.36
CA PHE A 393 12.02 -9.27 -7.27
C PHE A 393 11.78 -10.70 -7.77
N ILE A 394 10.75 -10.91 -8.59
CA ILE A 394 10.48 -12.20 -9.23
C ILE A 394 11.65 -12.59 -10.14
N HIS A 395 12.17 -11.67 -10.94
CA HIS A 395 13.31 -11.97 -11.82
C HIS A 395 14.58 -12.37 -11.05
N GLN A 396 14.83 -11.75 -9.88
CA GLN A 396 16.07 -11.95 -9.14
C GLN A 396 16.00 -13.07 -8.08
N PHE A 397 14.82 -13.34 -7.50
CA PHE A 397 14.70 -14.21 -6.33
C PHE A 397 13.78 -15.43 -6.54
N LEU A 398 13.08 -15.55 -7.68
CA LEU A 398 12.25 -16.72 -7.93
C LEU A 398 13.13 -17.96 -8.18
N SER A 399 13.11 -18.91 -7.24
CA SER A 399 13.94 -20.10 -7.33
C SER A 399 13.35 -21.20 -8.21
N PRO A 400 14.20 -22.09 -8.78
CA PRO A 400 13.75 -23.30 -9.47
C PRO A 400 12.85 -24.19 -8.60
N LYS A 401 13.07 -24.22 -7.29
CA LYS A 401 12.23 -24.97 -6.35
C LYS A 401 10.81 -24.42 -6.33
N VAL A 402 10.65 -23.11 -6.11
CA VAL A 402 9.33 -22.47 -6.06
C VAL A 402 8.61 -22.58 -7.42
N ILE A 403 9.34 -22.45 -8.54
CA ILE A 403 8.81 -22.67 -9.88
C ILE A 403 8.18 -24.07 -10.01
N ARG A 404 8.85 -25.10 -9.50
CA ARG A 404 8.35 -26.49 -9.51
C ARG A 404 7.17 -26.69 -8.57
N ASP A 405 7.25 -26.14 -7.36
CA ASP A 405 6.17 -26.24 -6.36
C ASP A 405 4.86 -25.62 -6.88
N PHE A 406 4.96 -24.47 -7.56
CA PHE A 406 3.82 -23.76 -8.16
C PHE A 406 3.44 -24.25 -9.56
N ARG A 407 4.24 -25.16 -10.14
CA ARG A 407 4.03 -25.69 -11.50
C ARG A 407 3.88 -24.57 -12.54
N LEU A 408 4.74 -23.54 -12.46
CA LEU A 408 4.58 -22.33 -13.28
C LEU A 408 4.75 -22.59 -14.78
N PHE A 409 5.75 -23.39 -15.17
CA PHE A 409 6.02 -23.74 -16.56
C PHE A 409 6.77 -25.07 -16.65
N HIS A 410 6.52 -25.82 -17.71
CA HIS A 410 7.24 -27.05 -18.05
C HIS A 410 8.17 -26.79 -19.22
N ILE A 411 9.45 -27.13 -19.03
CA ILE A 411 10.44 -27.03 -20.09
C ILE A 411 10.59 -28.42 -20.69
N ARG A 412 10.05 -28.62 -21.90
CA ARG A 412 10.25 -29.85 -22.66
C ARG A 412 11.51 -29.71 -23.50
N ASN A 413 12.58 -30.37 -23.07
CA ASN A 413 13.84 -30.43 -23.81
C ASN A 413 14.00 -31.83 -24.43
N LYS A 414 13.60 -31.98 -25.69
CA LYS A 414 13.95 -33.17 -26.50
C LYS A 414 15.21 -32.85 -27.28
N SER A 415 16.18 -33.75 -27.23
CA SER A 415 17.45 -33.66 -27.96
C SER A 415 17.29 -33.59 -29.49
N GLU A 416 16.11 -33.97 -30.01
CA GLU A 416 15.75 -33.90 -31.44
C GLU A 416 15.16 -32.54 -31.85
N ASP A 417 14.72 -31.72 -30.89
CA ASP A 417 14.10 -30.42 -31.17
C ASP A 417 15.18 -29.33 -31.30
N HIS A 418 15.09 -28.54 -32.37
CA HIS A 418 16.01 -27.43 -32.65
C HIS A 418 15.80 -26.22 -31.72
N ALA A 419 14.76 -26.25 -30.88
CA ALA A 419 14.46 -25.24 -29.89
C ALA A 419 13.84 -25.86 -28.64
N VAL A 420 14.14 -25.29 -27.47
CA VAL A 420 13.51 -25.66 -26.21
C VAL A 420 12.06 -25.19 -26.23
N ARG A 421 11.11 -26.10 -26.02
CA ARG A 421 9.68 -25.76 -25.97
C ARG A 421 9.27 -25.45 -24.54
N VAL A 422 8.84 -24.22 -24.29
CA VAL A 422 8.22 -23.82 -23.01
C VAL A 422 6.71 -24.03 -23.16
N GLU A 423 6.16 -24.97 -22.40
CA GLU A 423 4.72 -25.23 -22.34
C GLU A 423 4.20 -24.85 -20.94
N ALA A 424 2.99 -24.30 -20.86
CA ALA A 424 2.28 -24.22 -19.58
C ALA A 424 1.91 -25.65 -19.13
N ILE A 425 1.96 -25.91 -17.82
CA ILE A 425 1.54 -27.21 -17.24
C ILE A 425 0.02 -27.36 -17.33
#